data_AF-A0A8H8U726-F1
#
_entry.id   AF-A0A8H8U726-F1
#
_cell.length_a   1.000
_cell.length_b   1.000
_cell.length_c   1.000
_cell.angle_alpha   90.00
_cell.angle_beta   90.00
_cell.angle_gamma   90.00
#
_symmetry.space_group_name_H-M   'P 1'
#
loop_
_entity.id
_entity.type
_entity.pdbx_description
1 polymer ?
#
loop_
_entity_poly.entity_id
_entity_poly.type
_entity_poly.pdbx_seq_one_letter_code
_entity_poly.pdbx_strand_id
1 'polypeptide(L)'
;MRATLRRSCNACAKAKHRCDLRTPHCSRCIKKKFNCIYANEPLTSSSPDRNDSPPSDAVGNGWPAVMNGVEVSKMTSRDGTTTPKFSETSVGLLNPGNAYFDPFDSYPPTRLPRVTAQRLIHHLRRKIADSSLAFQDETMNSVVTLAAIEHGKGNVESSRMHIDGIKRMVSVRGGINEVKGTSPLTARMVSWVSMLVTGAPQFQTQDDFGFGSGIGSIPQWQLAGLDSENMALDDLDVDPAMSNIISRLRAISHEPQLSRLTSTELHDLTCYVTHKLLLLPPLSPANPMRSAISECLRYALALYMLILHGTTYYSHEDLANTIMIHLKTHLEALARIKYDHGPLGIWAISMGMVAGVGTKDHQWFLNQARMAKIALGLQTWEDVLVSLESILWMRVEQLELFQEKWGDILKVTT
;
A
#
# COMPACT_ATOMS: atom_id res chain seq x y z
N MET A 1 1.86 -32.41 -9.75
CA MET A 1 0.39 -32.47 -9.98
C MET A 1 -0.28 -31.45 -9.06
N ARG A 2 -1.23 -30.63 -9.55
CA ARG A 2 -1.91 -29.62 -8.71
C ARG A 2 -2.88 -30.30 -7.73
N ALA A 3 -2.70 -30.07 -6.43
CA ALA A 3 -3.68 -30.48 -5.42
C ALA A 3 -4.92 -29.57 -5.49
N THR A 4 -6.00 -30.06 -6.08
CA THR A 4 -7.28 -29.34 -6.11
C THR A 4 -7.92 -29.33 -4.73
N LEU A 5 -8.05 -28.15 -4.10
CA LEU A 5 -8.73 -27.95 -2.83
C LEU A 5 -10.17 -28.48 -2.88
N ARG A 6 -10.40 -29.64 -2.27
CA ARG A 6 -11.66 -30.37 -2.32
C ARG A 6 -12.70 -29.68 -1.42
N ARG A 7 -13.69 -29.02 -2.02
CA ARG A 7 -14.74 -28.30 -1.28
C ARG A 7 -15.72 -29.22 -0.53
N SER A 8 -15.97 -30.44 -1.02
CA SER A 8 -16.95 -31.38 -0.44
C SER A 8 -16.44 -32.14 0.78
N CYS A 9 -17.29 -32.37 1.80
CA CYS A 9 -16.97 -33.23 2.95
C CYS A 9 -16.67 -34.69 2.55
N ASN A 10 -15.92 -35.41 3.39
CA ASN A 10 -15.39 -36.75 3.12
C ASN A 10 -16.48 -37.78 2.78
N ALA A 11 -17.64 -37.74 3.44
CA ALA A 11 -18.75 -38.65 3.16
C ALA A 11 -19.46 -38.37 1.82
N CYS A 12 -19.60 -37.11 1.41
CA CYS A 12 -20.14 -36.76 0.09
C CYS A 12 -19.12 -37.00 -1.02
N ALA A 13 -17.86 -36.70 -0.75
CA ALA A 13 -16.70 -36.99 -1.58
C ALA A 13 -16.57 -38.48 -1.91
N LYS A 14 -16.58 -39.37 -0.90
CA LYS A 14 -16.48 -40.83 -1.09
C LYS A 14 -17.67 -41.39 -1.86
N ALA A 15 -18.86 -40.83 -1.64
CA ALA A 15 -20.08 -41.24 -2.34
C ALA A 15 -20.30 -40.52 -3.69
N LYS A 16 -19.36 -39.70 -4.18
CA LYS A 16 -19.47 -38.90 -5.42
C LYS A 16 -20.74 -38.04 -5.54
N HIS A 17 -21.26 -37.53 -4.42
CA HIS A 17 -22.44 -36.64 -4.42
C HIS A 17 -22.08 -35.18 -4.10
N ARG A 18 -22.93 -34.26 -4.57
CA ARG A 18 -22.83 -32.82 -4.25
C ARG A 18 -23.00 -32.61 -2.73
N CYS A 19 -22.14 -31.76 -2.17
CA CYS A 19 -22.19 -31.30 -0.78
C CYS A 19 -22.68 -29.84 -0.77
N ASP A 20 -23.59 -29.49 0.12
CA ASP A 20 -24.14 -28.13 0.27
C ASP A 20 -23.34 -27.23 1.23
N LEU A 21 -22.17 -27.73 1.68
CA LEU A 21 -21.14 -26.99 2.43
C LEU A 21 -21.57 -26.39 3.78
N ARG A 22 -22.75 -26.75 4.29
CA ARG A 22 -23.18 -26.35 5.63
C ARG A 22 -22.26 -26.96 6.69
N THR A 23 -21.88 -26.13 7.66
CA THR A 23 -21.12 -26.50 8.87
C THR A 23 -22.07 -26.51 10.09
N PRO A 24 -21.82 -27.34 11.10
CA PRO A 24 -20.79 -28.39 11.16
C PRO A 24 -21.09 -29.58 10.23
N HIS A 25 -22.35 -29.76 9.77
CA HIS A 25 -22.75 -30.90 8.96
C HIS A 25 -23.59 -30.51 7.73
N CYS A 26 -23.26 -31.11 6.58
CA CYS A 26 -24.00 -30.90 5.33
C CYS A 26 -25.38 -31.60 5.36
N SER A 27 -26.38 -31.05 4.67
CA SER A 27 -27.78 -31.52 4.77
C SER A 27 -27.96 -33.00 4.39
N ARG A 28 -27.14 -33.49 3.44
CA ARG A 28 -27.12 -34.91 3.04
C ARG A 28 -26.61 -35.82 4.17
N CYS A 29 -25.57 -35.39 4.89
CA CYS A 29 -25.00 -36.18 5.98
C CYS A 29 -25.91 -36.18 7.21
N ILE A 30 -26.59 -35.06 7.52
CA ILE A 30 -27.65 -35.02 8.54
C ILE A 30 -28.76 -36.02 8.18
N LYS A 31 -29.33 -35.92 6.98
CA LYS A 31 -30.46 -36.79 6.55
C LYS A 31 -30.10 -38.28 6.47
N LYS A 32 -28.83 -38.62 6.23
CA LYS A 32 -28.34 -40.01 6.14
C LYS A 32 -27.57 -40.48 7.38
N LYS A 33 -27.46 -39.65 8.44
CA LYS A 33 -26.67 -39.92 9.65
C LYS A 33 -25.21 -40.35 9.36
N PHE A 34 -24.59 -39.74 8.35
CA PHE A 34 -23.17 -39.99 8.03
C PHE A 34 -22.27 -38.99 8.76
N ASN A 35 -21.09 -39.45 9.20
CA ASN A 35 -20.08 -38.58 9.78
C ASN A 35 -19.57 -37.56 8.74
N CYS A 36 -19.73 -36.26 9.02
CA CYS A 36 -19.55 -35.17 8.06
C CYS A 36 -18.30 -34.35 8.36
N ILE A 37 -17.12 -34.93 8.10
CA ILE A 37 -15.82 -34.27 8.28
C ILE A 37 -15.41 -33.58 6.96
N TYR A 38 -14.94 -32.33 7.04
CA TYR A 38 -14.33 -31.63 5.90
C TYR A 38 -12.81 -31.81 5.94
N ALA A 39 -12.18 -32.08 4.81
CA ALA A 39 -10.73 -32.37 4.76
C ALA A 39 -9.82 -31.14 4.99
N ASN A 40 -10.40 -29.93 5.00
CA ASN A 40 -9.69 -28.66 5.15
C ASN A 40 -10.34 -27.83 6.28
N GLU A 41 -10.56 -28.47 7.44
CA GLU A 41 -11.11 -27.81 8.62
C GLU A 41 -10.00 -26.97 9.30
N PRO A 42 -10.22 -25.68 9.62
CA PRO A 42 -9.29 -24.91 10.44
C PRO A 42 -9.14 -25.54 11.83
N LEU A 43 -7.99 -25.32 12.50
CA LEU A 43 -7.65 -25.89 13.81
C LEU A 43 -8.44 -25.26 14.99
N THR A 44 -9.77 -25.13 14.86
CA THR A 44 -10.66 -24.51 15.86
C THR A 44 -12.01 -25.25 15.98
N SER A 45 -11.98 -26.54 16.30
CA SER A 45 -13.17 -27.25 16.81
C SER A 45 -12.78 -28.25 17.91
N SER A 46 -12.94 -27.82 19.17
CA SER A 46 -12.82 -28.68 20.34
C SER A 46 -14.00 -29.65 20.44
N SER A 47 -13.71 -30.91 20.73
CA SER A 47 -14.72 -31.91 21.12
C SER A 47 -15.05 -31.79 22.62
N PRO A 48 -16.33 -31.92 23.01
CA PRO A 48 -16.71 -32.16 24.41
C PRO A 48 -16.85 -33.66 24.68
N ASP A 49 -16.07 -34.18 25.62
CA ASP A 49 -16.30 -35.49 26.23
C ASP A 49 -17.42 -35.42 27.29
N ARG A 50 -17.86 -36.59 27.77
CA ARG A 50 -19.12 -36.80 28.51
C ARG A 50 -18.97 -36.89 30.04
N ASN A 51 -20.15 -36.94 30.71
CA ASN A 51 -20.44 -37.27 32.12
C ASN A 51 -20.39 -36.05 33.09
N ASP A 52 -21.31 -35.83 34.06
CA ASP A 52 -22.48 -36.60 34.55
C ASP A 52 -23.72 -35.70 34.85
N SER A 53 -24.80 -36.25 35.45
CA SER A 53 -26.21 -35.72 35.37
C SER A 53 -26.79 -35.12 36.72
N PRO A 54 -28.13 -35.00 37.00
CA PRO A 54 -28.80 -33.76 37.51
C PRO A 54 -29.49 -33.97 38.91
N PRO A 55 -30.58 -33.30 39.42
CA PRO A 55 -31.53 -32.30 38.86
C PRO A 55 -32.09 -31.18 39.81
N SER A 56 -33.22 -30.55 39.42
CA SER A 56 -34.14 -29.59 40.12
C SER A 56 -33.68 -28.11 40.20
N ASP A 57 -34.54 -27.06 40.11
CA ASP A 57 -36.02 -26.97 40.01
C ASP A 57 -36.53 -25.76 39.15
N ALA A 58 -37.86 -25.58 39.00
CA ALA A 58 -38.53 -24.78 37.96
C ALA A 58 -39.19 -23.42 38.39
N VAL A 59 -40.04 -22.87 37.47
CA VAL A 59 -40.87 -21.60 37.50
C VAL A 59 -40.15 -20.41 36.83
N GLY A 60 -40.62 -19.75 35.75
CA GLY A 60 -41.96 -19.33 35.30
C GLY A 60 -42.01 -17.79 35.34
N ASN A 61 -42.47 -16.97 34.38
CA ASN A 61 -43.16 -17.14 33.09
C ASN A 61 -42.61 -16.04 32.11
N GLY A 62 -43.08 -15.73 30.90
CA GLY A 62 -44.24 -16.15 30.07
C GLY A 62 -44.28 -15.33 28.75
N TRP A 63 -45.32 -15.47 27.92
CA TRP A 63 -45.58 -14.66 26.70
C TRP A 63 -46.94 -13.91 26.83
N PRO A 64 -47.26 -12.95 25.95
CA PRO A 64 -48.03 -13.32 24.74
C PRO A 64 -47.64 -12.58 23.44
N ALA A 65 -48.04 -13.16 22.31
CA ALA A 65 -48.06 -12.52 21.00
C ALA A 65 -49.50 -12.49 20.47
N VAL A 66 -49.95 -11.37 19.87
CA VAL A 66 -51.18 -11.28 19.05
C VAL A 66 -50.97 -10.30 17.88
N MET A 67 -51.68 -10.56 16.78
CA MET A 67 -51.61 -9.92 15.46
C MET A 67 -52.28 -8.53 15.37
N ASN A 68 -51.97 -7.80 14.29
CA ASN A 68 -52.88 -7.22 13.28
C ASN A 68 -52.04 -6.32 12.32
N GLY A 69 -52.31 -6.12 11.03
CA GLY A 69 -53.29 -6.70 10.10
C GLY A 69 -53.14 -6.07 8.70
N VAL A 70 -53.44 -6.84 7.65
CA VAL A 70 -53.91 -6.52 6.27
C VAL A 70 -53.95 -5.02 5.86
N GLU A 71 -53.35 -4.59 4.75
CA GLU A 71 -54.06 -4.54 3.45
C GLU A 71 -53.21 -4.68 2.16
N VAL A 72 -53.93 -5.03 1.08
CA VAL A 72 -53.42 -5.31 -0.27
C VAL A 72 -54.04 -4.32 -1.26
N SER A 73 -53.30 -3.91 -2.29
CA SER A 73 -53.92 -3.45 -3.54
C SER A 73 -53.10 -3.90 -4.77
N LYS A 74 -53.80 -4.58 -5.69
CA LYS A 74 -53.39 -4.81 -7.09
C LYS A 74 -53.64 -3.49 -7.86
N MET A 75 -53.23 -3.22 -9.10
CA MET A 75 -53.02 -3.96 -10.35
C MET A 75 -52.30 -2.94 -11.29
N THR A 76 -51.62 -3.20 -12.41
CA THR A 76 -51.88 -4.05 -13.61
C THR A 76 -50.57 -4.29 -14.37
N SER A 77 -50.47 -5.34 -15.19
CA SER A 77 -49.33 -5.49 -16.14
C SER A 77 -49.50 -4.66 -17.42
N ARG A 78 -48.39 -4.41 -18.12
CA ARG A 78 -48.38 -4.31 -19.58
C ARG A 78 -47.02 -4.73 -20.15
N ASP A 79 -47.07 -5.60 -21.16
CA ASP A 79 -45.92 -6.06 -21.93
C ASP A 79 -45.28 -4.92 -22.75
N GLY A 80 -43.99 -5.08 -23.08
CA GLY A 80 -43.25 -4.11 -23.88
C GLY A 80 -41.81 -4.54 -24.17
N THR A 81 -41.63 -5.49 -25.09
CA THR A 81 -40.30 -5.87 -25.60
C THR A 81 -39.81 -4.82 -26.61
N THR A 82 -38.82 -4.02 -26.25
CA THR A 82 -38.15 -3.10 -27.20
C THR A 82 -36.64 -3.02 -26.97
N THR A 83 -35.88 -3.53 -27.93
CA THR A 83 -34.47 -3.20 -28.15
C THR A 83 -34.33 -1.80 -28.77
N PRO A 84 -33.42 -0.93 -28.30
CA PRO A 84 -32.94 0.20 -29.08
C PRO A 84 -31.62 -0.13 -29.76
N LYS A 85 -31.51 0.21 -31.05
CA LYS A 85 -30.27 0.22 -31.83
C LYS A 85 -29.91 1.67 -32.16
N PHE A 86 -28.62 2.00 -32.09
CA PHE A 86 -27.95 3.18 -32.67
C PHE A 86 -28.42 4.59 -32.29
N SER A 87 -27.45 5.38 -31.82
CA SER A 87 -27.18 6.71 -32.38
C SER A 87 -25.70 7.06 -32.18
N GLU A 88 -24.92 7.06 -33.27
CA GLU A 88 -23.60 7.72 -33.24
C GLU A 88 -23.82 9.21 -32.98
N THR A 89 -23.23 9.72 -31.90
CA THR A 89 -23.11 11.17 -31.70
C THR A 89 -21.71 11.44 -31.17
N SER A 90 -20.93 12.18 -31.96
CA SER A 90 -19.59 12.62 -31.59
C SER A 90 -19.66 13.53 -30.36
N VAL A 91 -19.17 13.06 -29.22
CA VAL A 91 -18.91 13.88 -28.04
C VAL A 91 -17.40 13.91 -27.83
N GLY A 92 -16.85 15.11 -27.68
CA GLY A 92 -15.42 15.36 -27.79
C GLY A 92 -14.57 14.65 -26.72
N LEU A 93 -13.31 14.42 -27.08
CA LEU A 93 -12.24 13.97 -26.17
C LEU A 93 -12.13 14.94 -24.98
N LEU A 94 -12.68 14.55 -23.83
CA LEU A 94 -12.41 15.22 -22.57
C LEU A 94 -11.09 14.71 -22.01
N ASN A 95 -10.23 15.67 -21.70
CA ASN A 95 -8.86 15.50 -21.24
C ASN A 95 -8.82 14.73 -19.89
N PRO A 96 -8.08 13.60 -19.75
CA PRO A 96 -8.06 12.80 -18.51
C PRO A 96 -7.15 13.36 -17.41
N GLY A 97 -6.85 14.66 -17.43
CA GLY A 97 -6.11 15.35 -16.37
C GLY A 97 -7.03 15.93 -15.30
N ASN A 98 -6.63 15.79 -14.03
CA ASN A 98 -7.22 16.42 -12.82
C ASN A 98 -8.56 15.87 -12.27
N ALA A 99 -8.94 14.64 -12.57
CA ALA A 99 -9.88 13.88 -11.72
C ALA A 99 -9.10 13.18 -10.58
N TYR A 100 -8.53 13.96 -9.66
CA TYR A 100 -7.82 13.45 -8.49
C TYR A 100 -8.79 12.73 -7.55
N PHE A 101 -8.86 11.40 -7.66
CA PHE A 101 -9.60 10.56 -6.73
C PHE A 101 -8.72 10.27 -5.52
N ASP A 102 -8.58 11.25 -4.61
CA ASP A 102 -8.15 10.91 -3.25
C ASP A 102 -9.21 9.96 -2.66
N PRO A 103 -8.82 8.76 -2.20
CA PRO A 103 -9.73 7.87 -1.51
C PRO A 103 -10.41 8.54 -0.31
N PHE A 104 -9.79 9.53 0.36
CA PHE A 104 -10.30 10.09 1.61
C PHE A 104 -11.26 11.29 1.46
N ASP A 105 -11.07 12.16 0.48
CA ASP A 105 -12.11 13.09 0.00
C ASP A 105 -13.28 12.32 -0.64
N SER A 106 -13.01 11.17 -1.25
CA SER A 106 -14.01 10.30 -1.87
C SER A 106 -14.72 9.35 -0.89
N TYR A 107 -14.15 9.08 0.28
CA TYR A 107 -14.83 8.40 1.38
C TYR A 107 -15.78 9.40 2.04
N PRO A 108 -17.11 9.22 1.99
CA PRO A 108 -18.02 10.12 2.69
C PRO A 108 -17.66 10.11 4.19
N PRO A 109 -17.35 11.28 4.80
CA PRO A 109 -16.66 11.38 6.10
C PRO A 109 -17.38 10.51 7.13
N THR A 110 -16.75 9.37 7.47
CA THR A 110 -17.43 8.07 7.66
C THR A 110 -18.87 8.21 8.14
N ARG A 111 -19.83 8.29 7.18
CA ARG A 111 -21.28 8.44 7.49
C ARG A 111 -21.90 7.17 8.10
N LEU A 112 -21.08 6.32 8.71
CA LEU A 112 -21.51 5.27 9.61
C LEU A 112 -22.22 5.92 10.79
N PRO A 113 -23.51 5.62 11.06
CA PRO A 113 -24.18 6.11 12.25
C PRO A 113 -23.35 5.78 13.49
N ARG A 114 -23.29 6.70 14.48
CA ARG A 114 -22.47 6.54 15.69
C ARG A 114 -22.66 5.17 16.36
N VAL A 115 -23.90 4.65 16.34
CA VAL A 115 -24.27 3.32 16.83
C VAL A 115 -23.57 2.19 16.06
N THR A 116 -23.45 2.28 14.74
CA THR A 116 -22.75 1.29 13.90
C THR A 116 -21.25 1.30 14.18
N ALA A 117 -20.63 2.48 14.27
CA ALA A 117 -19.22 2.61 14.66
C ALA A 117 -18.97 2.03 16.08
N GLN A 118 -19.83 2.35 17.04
CA GLN A 118 -19.77 1.78 18.40
C GLN A 118 -19.91 0.25 18.41
N ARG A 119 -20.80 -0.32 17.60
CA ARG A 119 -20.96 -1.79 17.46
C ARG A 119 -19.71 -2.45 16.86
N LEU A 120 -19.10 -1.85 15.84
CA LEU A 120 -17.85 -2.35 15.24
C LEU A 120 -16.69 -2.30 16.23
N ILE A 121 -16.51 -1.18 16.95
CA ILE A 121 -15.49 -1.04 18.00
C ILE A 121 -15.73 -2.06 19.12
N HIS A 122 -16.97 -2.30 19.53
CA HIS A 122 -17.31 -3.30 20.55
C HIS A 122 -17.00 -4.74 20.09
N HIS A 123 -17.32 -5.08 18.83
CA HIS A 123 -16.96 -6.37 18.26
C HIS A 123 -15.44 -6.54 18.16
N LEU A 124 -14.72 -5.51 17.75
CA LEU A 124 -13.25 -5.52 17.69
C LEU A 124 -12.62 -5.69 19.08
N ARG A 125 -13.13 -4.98 20.10
CA ARG A 125 -12.71 -5.16 21.50
C ARG A 125 -12.91 -6.60 21.98
N ARG A 126 -14.01 -7.26 21.60
CA ARG A 126 -14.22 -8.69 21.87
C ARG A 126 -13.20 -9.58 21.16
N LYS A 127 -12.92 -9.34 19.87
CA LYS A 127 -11.84 -10.08 19.15
C LYS A 127 -10.47 -9.86 19.79
N ILE A 128 -10.16 -8.67 20.30
CA ILE A 128 -8.87 -8.37 20.95
C ILE A 128 -8.77 -8.98 22.36
N ALA A 129 -9.89 -9.13 23.07
CA ALA A 129 -9.92 -9.78 24.38
C ALA A 129 -9.76 -11.32 24.31
N ASP A 130 -10.04 -11.93 23.16
CA ASP A 130 -9.81 -13.35 22.89
C ASP A 130 -8.45 -13.53 22.19
N SER A 131 -7.51 -14.19 22.87
CA SER A 131 -6.15 -14.39 22.35
C SER A 131 -6.08 -15.17 21.03
N SER A 132 -7.08 -15.99 20.72
CA SER A 132 -7.17 -16.73 19.44
C SER A 132 -7.66 -15.85 18.27
N LEU A 133 -8.40 -14.78 18.58
CA LEU A 133 -8.98 -13.86 17.60
C LEU A 133 -8.19 -12.55 17.45
N ALA A 134 -7.41 -12.18 18.48
CA ALA A 134 -6.70 -10.90 18.57
C ALA A 134 -5.66 -10.68 17.47
N PHE A 135 -5.01 -11.76 17.02
CA PHE A 135 -3.88 -11.71 16.07
C PHE A 135 -4.26 -12.15 14.65
N GLN A 136 -5.55 -12.42 14.40
CA GLN A 136 -6.06 -12.79 13.08
C GLN A 136 -5.91 -11.63 12.06
N ASP A 137 -5.78 -12.01 10.78
CA ASP A 137 -5.64 -11.08 9.67
C ASP A 137 -6.76 -10.04 9.59
N GLU A 138 -8.02 -10.43 9.79
CA GLU A 138 -9.15 -9.49 9.78
C GLU A 138 -9.10 -8.53 10.97
N THR A 139 -8.55 -8.97 12.12
CA THR A 139 -8.38 -8.13 13.31
C THR A 139 -7.29 -7.08 13.09
N MET A 140 -6.15 -7.49 12.53
CA MET A 140 -5.05 -6.57 12.17
C MET A 140 -5.49 -5.57 11.10
N ASN A 141 -6.16 -6.04 10.03
CA ASN A 141 -6.70 -5.17 8.98
C ASN A 141 -7.75 -4.18 9.54
N SER A 142 -8.58 -4.61 10.50
CA SER A 142 -9.53 -3.71 11.18
C SER A 142 -8.82 -2.63 12.01
N VAL A 143 -7.80 -2.98 12.78
CA VAL A 143 -7.07 -2.01 13.64
C VAL A 143 -6.26 -1.02 12.79
N VAL A 144 -5.59 -1.45 11.71
CA VAL A 144 -4.84 -0.52 10.86
C VAL A 144 -5.78 0.39 10.05
N THR A 145 -6.96 -0.10 9.67
CA THR A 145 -8.01 0.74 9.06
C THR A 145 -8.53 1.79 10.05
N LEU A 146 -8.70 1.45 11.33
CA LEU A 146 -9.03 2.44 12.37
C LEU A 146 -7.91 3.47 12.56
N ALA A 147 -6.64 3.07 12.47
CA ALA A 147 -5.52 4.02 12.54
C ALA A 147 -5.59 5.08 11.42
N ALA A 148 -5.92 4.67 10.19
CA ALA A 148 -6.15 5.59 9.07
C ALA A 148 -7.39 6.48 9.27
N ILE A 149 -8.51 5.91 9.72
CA ILE A 149 -9.75 6.66 9.99
C ILE A 149 -9.55 7.73 11.07
N GLU A 150 -8.80 7.43 12.14
CA GLU A 150 -8.52 8.42 13.18
C GLU A 150 -7.47 9.44 12.72
N HIS A 151 -6.49 9.05 11.91
CA HIS A 151 -5.56 10.00 11.29
C HIS A 151 -6.28 11.03 10.41
N GLY A 152 -7.16 10.59 9.50
CA GLY A 152 -7.95 11.47 8.62
C GLY A 152 -8.96 12.38 9.36
N LYS A 153 -9.22 12.14 10.64
CA LYS A 153 -9.97 13.06 11.53
C LYS A 153 -9.10 14.07 12.28
N GLY A 154 -7.79 14.01 12.11
CA GLY A 154 -6.81 14.74 12.93
C GLY A 154 -6.52 14.13 14.31
N ASN A 155 -7.07 12.95 14.62
CA ASN A 155 -6.89 12.26 15.91
C ASN A 155 -5.55 11.49 15.95
N VAL A 156 -4.44 12.20 15.76
CA VAL A 156 -3.07 11.64 15.62
C VAL A 156 -2.67 10.74 16.79
N GLU A 157 -3.05 11.08 18.03
CA GLU A 157 -2.76 10.26 19.21
C GLU A 157 -3.47 8.90 19.17
N SER A 158 -4.76 8.87 18.81
CA SER A 158 -5.52 7.62 18.68
C SER A 158 -5.01 6.78 17.50
N SER A 159 -4.62 7.42 16.41
CA SER A 159 -3.97 6.75 15.28
C SER A 159 -2.67 6.05 15.72
N ARG A 160 -1.77 6.78 16.41
CA ARG A 160 -0.52 6.23 16.95
C ARG A 160 -0.77 5.07 17.91
N MET A 161 -1.74 5.18 18.81
CA MET A 161 -2.13 4.10 19.74
C MET A 161 -2.56 2.82 19.00
N HIS A 162 -3.28 2.95 17.88
CA HIS A 162 -3.62 1.82 17.02
C HIS A 162 -2.40 1.21 16.33
N ILE A 163 -1.48 2.03 15.81
CA ILE A 163 -0.22 1.56 15.20
C ILE A 163 0.68 0.85 16.22
N ASP A 164 0.79 1.32 17.45
CA ASP A 164 1.52 0.61 18.51
C ASP A 164 0.85 -0.74 18.87
N GLY A 165 -0.48 -0.81 18.79
CA GLY A 165 -1.24 -2.06 18.87
C GLY A 165 -0.88 -3.03 17.74
N ILE A 166 -0.85 -2.55 16.50
CA ILE A 166 -0.45 -3.31 15.31
C ILE A 166 0.99 -3.83 15.44
N LYS A 167 1.95 -3.02 15.88
CA LYS A 167 3.35 -3.42 16.08
C LYS A 167 3.47 -4.57 17.09
N ARG A 168 2.67 -4.57 18.16
CA ARG A 168 2.57 -5.70 19.09
C ARG A 168 1.96 -6.95 18.44
N MET A 169 0.89 -6.82 17.65
CA MET A 169 0.27 -7.95 16.93
C MET A 169 1.23 -8.59 15.91
N VAL A 170 2.00 -7.78 15.18
CA VAL A 170 3.05 -8.23 14.25
C VAL A 170 4.16 -8.97 15.00
N SER A 171 4.60 -8.44 16.15
CA SER A 171 5.63 -9.07 17.00
C SER A 171 5.19 -10.46 17.50
N VAL A 172 3.94 -10.61 17.96
CA VAL A 172 3.37 -11.91 18.36
C VAL A 172 3.34 -12.92 17.20
N ARG A 173 3.23 -12.46 15.95
CA ARG A 173 3.30 -13.31 14.74
C ARG A 173 4.73 -13.54 14.22
N GLY A 174 5.76 -13.12 14.95
CA GLY A 174 7.17 -13.34 14.59
C GLY A 174 7.78 -12.29 13.65
N GLY A 175 7.00 -11.29 13.21
CA GLY A 175 7.48 -10.26 12.29
C GLY A 175 6.54 -9.97 11.13
N ILE A 176 6.82 -8.89 10.40
CA ILE A 176 5.99 -8.51 9.25
C ILE A 176 6.23 -9.42 8.04
N ASN A 177 7.42 -10.04 7.92
CA ASN A 177 7.68 -11.08 6.92
C ASN A 177 6.87 -12.36 7.17
N GLU A 178 6.73 -12.80 8.43
CA GLU A 178 5.92 -13.96 8.81
C GLU A 178 4.42 -13.70 8.59
N VAL A 179 3.97 -12.47 8.85
CA VAL A 179 2.62 -12.02 8.42
C VAL A 179 2.51 -12.08 6.90
N LYS A 180 3.52 -11.67 6.13
CA LYS A 180 3.49 -11.73 4.65
C LYS A 180 3.40 -13.17 4.13
N GLY A 181 4.07 -14.12 4.77
CA GLY A 181 4.00 -15.55 4.42
C GLY A 181 2.62 -16.19 4.65
N THR A 182 1.81 -15.62 5.55
CA THR A 182 0.46 -16.12 5.88
C THR A 182 -0.67 -15.31 5.23
N SER A 183 -0.53 -13.99 5.16
CA SER A 183 -1.42 -13.07 4.42
C SER A 183 -0.61 -11.91 3.83
N PRO A 184 -0.25 -11.99 2.53
CA PRO A 184 0.44 -10.91 1.83
C PRO A 184 -0.34 -9.59 1.84
N LEU A 185 -1.69 -9.65 1.81
CA LEU A 185 -2.53 -8.46 1.89
C LEU A 185 -2.43 -7.78 3.26
N THR A 186 -2.51 -8.55 4.36
CA THR A 186 -2.38 -7.99 5.71
C THR A 186 -1.02 -7.34 5.89
N ALA A 187 0.06 -7.98 5.43
CA ALA A 187 1.40 -7.42 5.56
C ALA A 187 1.54 -6.08 4.84
N ARG A 188 1.08 -5.97 3.59
CA ARG A 188 1.07 -4.73 2.80
C ARG A 188 0.25 -3.63 3.48
N MET A 189 -1.00 -3.92 3.84
CA MET A 189 -1.87 -2.95 4.52
C MET A 189 -1.23 -2.45 5.82
N VAL A 190 -0.66 -3.35 6.61
CA VAL A 190 0.00 -3.03 7.87
C VAL A 190 1.26 -2.19 7.66
N SER A 191 2.21 -2.60 6.83
CA SER A 191 3.47 -1.85 6.64
C SER A 191 3.23 -0.48 6.00
N TRP A 192 2.37 -0.44 4.99
CA TRP A 192 2.08 0.76 4.21
C TRP A 192 1.32 1.81 5.02
N VAL A 193 0.14 1.46 5.54
CA VAL A 193 -0.70 2.42 6.29
C VAL A 193 0.01 2.88 7.56
N SER A 194 0.75 2.00 8.26
CA SER A 194 1.50 2.41 9.46
C SER A 194 2.55 3.47 9.14
N MET A 195 3.24 3.39 7.99
CA MET A 195 4.22 4.40 7.58
C MET A 195 3.56 5.74 7.22
N LEU A 196 2.44 5.69 6.49
CA LEU A 196 1.71 6.89 6.05
C LEU A 196 1.15 7.67 7.25
N VAL A 197 0.37 7.03 8.11
CA VAL A 197 -0.37 7.72 9.20
C VAL A 197 0.53 8.23 10.33
N THR A 198 1.80 7.80 10.38
CA THR A 198 2.81 8.34 11.30
C THR A 198 3.86 9.22 10.63
N GLY A 199 3.84 9.34 9.30
CA GLY A 199 4.85 10.07 8.51
C GLY A 199 6.26 9.48 8.53
N ALA A 200 6.44 8.22 8.96
CA ALA A 200 7.75 7.60 9.13
C ALA A 200 7.67 6.05 9.21
N PRO A 201 8.69 5.30 8.73
CA PRO A 201 8.78 3.84 8.84
C PRO A 201 8.47 3.30 10.25
N GLN A 202 7.60 2.29 10.33
CA GLN A 202 7.21 1.66 11.61
C GLN A 202 7.73 0.24 11.82
N PHE A 203 8.31 -0.35 10.78
CA PHE A 203 8.92 -1.68 10.78
C PHE A 203 10.32 -1.60 10.20
N GLN A 204 11.25 -2.38 10.72
CA GLN A 204 12.57 -2.55 10.10
C GLN A 204 12.44 -3.22 8.74
N THR A 205 13.46 -3.09 7.89
CA THR A 205 13.60 -3.92 6.69
C THR A 205 14.45 -5.17 6.99
N GLN A 206 14.35 -6.19 6.14
CA GLN A 206 15.37 -7.24 6.08
C GLN A 206 16.69 -6.69 5.49
N ASP A 207 17.80 -7.32 5.83
CA ASP A 207 19.07 -7.05 5.15
C ASP A 207 19.07 -7.56 3.70
N ASP A 208 20.14 -7.32 2.95
CA ASP A 208 20.22 -7.70 1.54
C ASP A 208 20.41 -9.21 1.30
N PHE A 209 20.61 -10.00 2.36
CA PHE A 209 20.61 -11.46 2.33
C PHE A 209 19.23 -12.05 2.71
N GLY A 210 18.27 -11.20 3.11
CA GLY A 210 16.93 -11.60 3.54
C GLY A 210 16.84 -12.01 5.01
N PHE A 211 17.83 -11.70 5.84
CA PHE A 211 17.76 -11.95 7.28
C PHE A 211 16.96 -10.85 8.00
N GLY A 212 16.31 -11.25 9.10
CA GLY A 212 15.50 -10.40 9.95
C GLY A 212 13.99 -10.60 9.78
N SER A 213 13.22 -10.11 10.75
CA SER A 213 11.75 -10.21 10.82
C SER A 213 11.02 -9.00 10.20
N GLY A 214 11.78 -8.09 9.59
CA GLY A 214 11.32 -6.85 8.97
C GLY A 214 10.62 -7.04 7.62
N ILE A 215 10.40 -5.95 6.90
CA ILE A 215 9.86 -5.97 5.53
C ILE A 215 10.89 -6.62 4.62
N GLY A 216 10.54 -7.74 3.99
CA GLY A 216 11.36 -8.41 3.00
C GLY A 216 11.30 -7.76 1.63
N SER A 217 12.42 -7.85 0.88
CA SER A 217 12.53 -7.36 -0.49
C SER A 217 11.81 -8.27 -1.49
N ILE A 218 11.71 -7.83 -2.76
CA ILE A 218 11.22 -8.66 -3.86
C ILE A 218 12.37 -9.48 -4.49
N PRO A 219 12.11 -10.63 -5.14
CA PRO A 219 13.16 -11.44 -5.77
C PRO A 219 14.05 -10.66 -6.74
N GLN A 220 13.49 -9.71 -7.48
CA GLN A 220 14.19 -8.83 -8.41
C GLN A 220 15.26 -7.97 -7.70
N TRP A 221 15.04 -7.55 -6.45
CA TRP A 221 16.02 -6.83 -5.63
C TRP A 221 17.19 -7.72 -5.21
N GLN A 222 16.92 -8.98 -4.90
CA GLN A 222 17.93 -9.95 -4.51
C GLN A 222 18.82 -10.29 -5.71
N LEU A 223 18.22 -10.56 -6.88
CA LEU A 223 18.93 -10.81 -8.14
C LEU A 223 19.80 -9.60 -8.55
N ALA A 224 19.24 -8.39 -8.50
CA ALA A 224 19.97 -7.14 -8.76
C ALA A 224 21.18 -6.90 -7.82
N GLY A 225 21.26 -7.61 -6.70
CA GLY A 225 22.43 -7.57 -5.82
C GLY A 225 23.64 -8.36 -6.32
N LEU A 226 23.42 -9.37 -7.17
CA LEU A 226 24.47 -10.24 -7.70
C LEU A 226 25.27 -9.53 -8.81
N ASP A 227 24.60 -8.68 -9.59
CA ASP A 227 25.18 -7.93 -10.72
C ASP A 227 25.57 -6.48 -10.36
N SER A 228 25.54 -6.13 -9.07
CA SER A 228 25.61 -4.74 -8.58
C SER A 228 26.91 -3.99 -8.89
N GLU A 229 27.98 -4.68 -9.29
CA GLU A 229 29.26 -4.05 -9.65
C GLU A 229 29.21 -3.31 -11.00
N ASN A 230 28.30 -3.69 -11.92
CA ASN A 230 28.23 -3.12 -13.27
C ASN A 230 27.30 -1.89 -13.42
N MET A 231 26.55 -1.53 -12.38
CA MET A 231 25.49 -0.51 -12.43
C MET A 231 25.73 0.70 -11.51
N ALA A 232 26.96 0.87 -11.03
CA ALA A 232 27.36 1.95 -10.13
C ALA A 232 27.21 3.36 -10.76
N LEU A 233 27.11 4.37 -9.91
CA LEU A 233 27.20 5.78 -10.29
C LEU A 233 28.65 6.23 -10.12
N ASP A 234 29.50 5.83 -11.06
CA ASP A 234 30.96 6.02 -10.98
C ASP A 234 31.39 7.50 -10.80
N ASP A 235 30.57 8.44 -11.28
CA ASP A 235 30.81 9.89 -11.20
C ASP A 235 30.35 10.56 -9.89
N LEU A 236 29.67 9.85 -8.97
CA LEU A 236 29.10 10.43 -7.75
C LEU A 236 29.71 9.84 -6.46
N ASP A 237 30.40 10.68 -5.68
CA ASP A 237 30.77 10.36 -4.30
C ASP A 237 29.52 10.31 -3.42
N VAL A 238 28.94 9.12 -3.29
CA VAL A 238 27.78 8.80 -2.44
C VAL A 238 28.15 7.83 -1.32
N ASP A 239 27.38 7.86 -0.23
CA ASP A 239 27.48 6.88 0.85
C ASP A 239 27.29 5.43 0.31
N PRO A 240 28.02 4.41 0.83
CA PRO A 240 27.97 3.06 0.27
C PRO A 240 26.58 2.40 0.36
N ALA A 241 25.79 2.70 1.39
CA ALA A 241 24.43 2.18 1.51
C ALA A 241 23.51 2.82 0.47
N MET A 242 23.68 4.13 0.22
CA MET A 242 22.97 4.83 -0.85
C MET A 242 23.36 4.31 -2.23
N SER A 243 24.65 4.09 -2.47
CA SER A 243 25.18 3.49 -3.71
C SER A 243 24.57 2.12 -3.97
N ASN A 244 24.54 1.23 -2.96
CA ASN A 244 23.95 -0.10 -3.12
C ASN A 244 22.45 -0.06 -3.45
N ILE A 245 21.69 0.86 -2.83
CA ILE A 245 20.26 1.01 -3.09
C ILE A 245 20.01 1.45 -4.55
N ILE A 246 20.73 2.45 -5.05
CA ILE A 246 20.52 2.94 -6.41
C ILE A 246 21.02 1.98 -7.48
N SER A 247 22.18 1.33 -7.30
CA SER A 247 22.70 0.33 -8.26
C SER A 247 21.71 -0.82 -8.47
N ARG A 248 21.05 -1.29 -7.39
CA ARG A 248 19.99 -2.31 -7.49
C ARG A 248 18.75 -1.81 -8.22
N LEU A 249 18.32 -0.57 -7.95
CA LEU A 249 17.19 0.02 -8.67
C LEU A 249 17.48 0.21 -10.16
N ARG A 250 18.71 0.60 -10.52
CA ARG A 250 19.17 0.69 -11.92
C ARG A 250 19.19 -0.69 -12.58
N ALA A 251 19.71 -1.72 -11.92
CA ALA A 251 19.65 -3.09 -12.46
C ALA A 251 18.20 -3.57 -12.71
N ILE A 252 17.26 -3.27 -11.78
CA ILE A 252 15.82 -3.55 -11.98
C ILE A 252 15.23 -2.75 -13.14
N SER A 253 15.61 -1.46 -13.31
CA SER A 253 15.04 -0.60 -14.35
C SER A 253 15.57 -0.91 -15.76
N HIS A 254 16.84 -1.33 -15.88
CA HIS A 254 17.48 -1.58 -17.17
C HIS A 254 17.25 -2.99 -17.72
N GLU A 255 17.09 -4.02 -16.86
CA GLU A 255 16.90 -5.40 -17.31
C GLU A 255 15.44 -5.64 -17.78
N PRO A 256 15.18 -5.99 -19.06
CA PRO A 256 13.83 -6.16 -19.58
C PRO A 256 13.01 -7.27 -18.89
N GLN A 257 13.68 -8.21 -18.23
CA GLN A 257 13.07 -9.29 -17.45
C GLN A 257 12.71 -8.87 -16.01
N LEU A 258 13.48 -7.96 -15.39
CA LEU A 258 13.24 -7.49 -14.02
C LEU A 258 12.31 -6.27 -13.96
N SER A 259 12.29 -5.45 -15.00
CA SER A 259 11.51 -4.20 -15.09
C SER A 259 9.99 -4.39 -15.19
N ARG A 260 9.50 -5.59 -15.55
CA ARG A 260 8.06 -5.89 -15.63
C ARG A 260 7.45 -6.28 -14.29
N LEU A 261 7.45 -5.34 -13.34
CA LEU A 261 6.83 -5.52 -12.03
C LEU A 261 5.30 -5.51 -12.13
N THR A 262 4.62 -6.47 -11.49
CA THR A 262 3.18 -6.34 -11.22
C THR A 262 2.91 -5.20 -10.23
N SER A 263 1.69 -4.67 -10.20
CA SER A 263 1.27 -3.66 -9.21
C SER A 263 1.60 -4.08 -7.76
N THR A 264 1.47 -5.37 -7.43
CA THR A 264 1.83 -5.90 -6.11
C THR A 264 3.33 -6.01 -5.84
N GLU A 265 4.15 -6.24 -6.87
CA GLU A 265 5.62 -6.25 -6.73
C GLU A 265 6.17 -4.83 -6.68
N LEU A 266 5.60 -3.89 -7.45
CA LEU A 266 5.90 -2.47 -7.35
C LEU A 266 5.55 -1.93 -5.95
N HIS A 267 4.39 -2.31 -5.40
CA HIS A 267 4.04 -1.99 -4.03
C HIS A 267 5.04 -2.57 -3.01
N ASP A 268 5.40 -3.84 -3.14
CA ASP A 268 6.37 -4.47 -2.24
C ASP A 268 7.77 -3.82 -2.35
N LEU A 269 8.20 -3.46 -3.57
CA LEU A 269 9.46 -2.76 -3.82
C LEU A 269 9.45 -1.35 -3.23
N THR A 270 8.44 -0.54 -3.55
CA THR A 270 8.28 0.80 -2.98
C THR A 270 8.22 0.74 -1.46
N CYS A 271 7.43 -0.17 -0.88
CA CYS A 271 7.33 -0.32 0.57
C CYS A 271 8.69 -0.67 1.20
N TYR A 272 9.42 -1.65 0.65
CA TYR A 272 10.76 -2.02 1.11
C TYR A 272 11.76 -0.87 0.96
N VAL A 273 11.85 -0.25 -0.22
CA VAL A 273 12.85 0.78 -0.54
C VAL A 273 12.61 2.07 0.24
N THR A 274 11.36 2.54 0.33
CA THR A 274 11.04 3.73 1.13
C THR A 274 11.30 3.50 2.62
N HIS A 275 11.00 2.32 3.17
CA HIS A 275 11.40 1.98 4.53
C HIS A 275 12.93 1.94 4.68
N LYS A 276 13.65 1.29 3.76
CA LYS A 276 15.11 1.16 3.82
C LYS A 276 15.80 2.53 3.77
N LEU A 277 15.39 3.41 2.85
CA LEU A 277 15.92 4.76 2.70
C LEU A 277 15.69 5.63 3.94
N LEU A 278 14.46 5.64 4.47
CA LEU A 278 14.06 6.50 5.59
C LEU A 278 14.47 5.95 6.97
N LEU A 279 14.95 4.70 7.04
CA LEU A 279 15.57 4.11 8.24
C LEU A 279 17.10 4.26 8.28
N LEU A 280 17.74 4.72 7.20
CA LEU A 280 19.18 4.97 7.21
C LEU A 280 19.52 6.04 8.27
N PRO A 281 20.65 5.88 8.99
CA PRO A 281 21.11 6.91 9.91
C PRO A 281 21.45 8.21 9.16
N PRO A 282 21.36 9.37 9.83
CA PRO A 282 21.90 10.63 9.31
C PRO A 282 23.37 10.48 8.98
N LEU A 283 23.79 10.97 7.81
CA LEU A 283 25.17 10.81 7.36
C LEU A 283 26.14 11.70 8.14
N SER A 284 27.38 11.24 8.27
CA SER A 284 28.43 11.94 9.00
C SER A 284 28.73 13.32 8.39
N PRO A 285 28.88 14.39 9.20
CA PRO A 285 29.27 15.71 8.69
C PRO A 285 30.74 15.77 8.23
N ALA A 286 31.52 14.70 8.36
CA ALA A 286 32.95 14.67 8.03
C ALA A 286 33.26 14.93 6.54
N ASN A 287 32.36 14.57 5.63
CA ASN A 287 32.41 14.97 4.22
C ASN A 287 31.06 15.63 3.85
N PRO A 288 30.94 16.97 4.00
CA PRO A 288 29.68 17.68 3.77
C PRO A 288 29.13 17.53 2.34
N MET A 289 30.01 17.40 1.34
CA MET A 289 29.61 17.24 -0.06
C MET A 289 28.99 15.86 -0.30
N ARG A 290 29.69 14.78 0.06
CA ARG A 290 29.18 13.41 -0.02
C ARG A 290 27.87 13.24 0.71
N SER A 291 27.77 13.79 1.93
CA SER A 291 26.55 13.74 2.73
C SER A 291 25.41 14.52 2.09
N ALA A 292 25.64 15.72 1.56
CA ALA A 292 24.60 16.48 0.86
C ALA A 292 24.12 15.80 -0.45
N ILE A 293 25.05 15.24 -1.24
CA ILE A 293 24.75 14.47 -2.46
C ILE A 293 23.89 13.24 -2.09
N SER A 294 24.31 12.50 -1.07
CA SER A 294 23.66 11.26 -0.63
C SER A 294 22.28 11.48 0.01
N GLU A 295 22.11 12.54 0.80
CA GLU A 295 20.79 12.90 1.37
C GLU A 295 19.85 13.42 0.27
N CYS A 296 20.32 14.26 -0.67
CA CYS A 296 19.55 14.62 -1.86
C CYS A 296 19.07 13.38 -2.62
N LEU A 297 19.98 12.45 -2.88
CA LEU A 297 19.65 11.19 -3.55
C LEU A 297 18.65 10.36 -2.74
N ARG A 298 18.79 10.30 -1.41
CA ARG A 298 17.90 9.57 -0.50
C ARG A 298 16.46 10.07 -0.57
N TYR A 299 16.24 11.35 -0.39
CA TYR A 299 14.88 11.92 -0.40
C TYR A 299 14.28 11.95 -1.82
N ALA A 300 15.08 12.20 -2.86
CA ALA A 300 14.61 12.13 -4.24
C ALA A 300 14.25 10.69 -4.66
N LEU A 301 15.00 9.66 -4.26
CA LEU A 301 14.63 8.25 -4.43
C LEU A 301 13.35 7.90 -3.68
N ALA A 302 13.20 8.36 -2.43
CA ALA A 302 11.99 8.12 -1.66
C ALA A 302 10.74 8.74 -2.33
N LEU A 303 10.84 9.97 -2.84
CA LEU A 303 9.78 10.59 -3.68
C LEU A 303 9.54 9.78 -4.95
N TYR A 304 10.60 9.40 -5.66
CA TYR A 304 10.49 8.68 -6.92
C TYR A 304 9.71 7.37 -6.76
N MET A 305 10.03 6.57 -5.75
CA MET A 305 9.30 5.32 -5.46
C MET A 305 7.83 5.55 -5.08
N LEU A 306 7.49 6.68 -4.44
CA LEU A 306 6.10 7.07 -4.17
C LEU A 306 5.35 7.52 -5.44
N ILE A 307 6.01 8.30 -6.31
CA ILE A 307 5.45 8.77 -7.59
C ILE A 307 5.17 7.57 -8.51
N LEU A 308 6.13 6.64 -8.66
CA LEU A 308 5.98 5.42 -9.45
C LEU A 308 4.82 4.53 -8.94
N HIS A 309 4.65 4.44 -7.62
CA HIS A 309 3.58 3.65 -7.03
C HIS A 309 2.19 4.30 -7.20
N GLY A 310 2.12 5.64 -7.16
CA GLY A 310 0.87 6.39 -7.21
C GLY A 310 -0.05 6.18 -5.99
N THR A 311 -1.18 6.87 -5.95
CA THR A 311 -2.14 6.87 -4.83
C THR A 311 -3.20 5.75 -4.93
N THR A 312 -2.79 4.55 -5.34
CA THR A 312 -3.70 3.44 -5.71
C THR A 312 -4.74 3.02 -4.67
N TYR A 313 -4.49 3.24 -3.37
CA TYR A 313 -5.42 2.85 -2.28
C TYR A 313 -5.43 3.83 -1.09
N TYR A 314 -4.36 4.59 -0.89
CA TYR A 314 -4.19 5.59 0.16
C TYR A 314 -3.44 6.78 -0.47
N SER A 315 -3.75 8.02 -0.06
CA SER A 315 -2.90 9.18 -0.38
C SER A 315 -1.54 9.05 0.31
N HIS A 316 -0.50 9.57 -0.36
CA HIS A 316 0.85 9.67 0.19
C HIS A 316 1.28 11.12 0.43
N GLU A 317 0.37 12.09 0.28
CA GLU A 317 0.67 13.53 0.23
C GLU A 317 1.45 14.03 1.45
N ASP A 318 1.03 13.71 2.67
CA ASP A 318 1.72 14.18 3.89
C ASP A 318 3.14 13.63 4.01
N LEU A 319 3.34 12.36 3.65
CA LEU A 319 4.66 11.73 3.64
C LEU A 319 5.53 12.31 2.52
N ALA A 320 4.98 12.44 1.31
CA ALA A 320 5.69 13.00 0.15
C ALA A 320 6.07 14.47 0.38
N ASN A 321 5.17 15.28 0.94
CA ASN A 321 5.42 16.68 1.32
C ASN A 321 6.56 16.78 2.35
N THR A 322 6.55 15.92 3.38
CA THR A 322 7.63 15.85 4.38
C THR A 322 8.98 15.51 3.72
N ILE A 323 9.02 14.45 2.90
CA ILE A 323 10.23 14.03 2.15
C ILE A 323 10.71 15.13 1.19
N MET A 324 9.79 15.84 0.53
CA MET A 324 10.09 16.95 -0.38
C MET A 324 10.71 18.15 0.37
N ILE A 325 10.24 18.49 1.57
CA ILE A 325 10.83 19.55 2.40
C ILE A 325 12.27 19.20 2.79
N HIS A 326 12.54 17.93 3.13
CA HIS A 326 13.90 17.45 3.35
C HIS A 326 14.75 17.55 2.07
N LEU A 327 14.23 17.08 0.92
CA LEU A 327 14.92 17.18 -0.37
C LEU A 327 15.30 18.63 -0.73
N LYS A 328 14.36 19.57 -0.59
CA LYS A 328 14.61 21.01 -0.77
C LYS A 328 15.75 21.50 0.13
N THR A 329 15.72 21.13 1.42
CA THR A 329 16.76 21.53 2.39
C THR A 329 18.16 21.07 1.97
N HIS A 330 18.28 19.85 1.44
CA HIS A 330 19.56 19.32 0.95
C HIS A 330 19.97 19.89 -0.41
N LEU A 331 19.03 20.19 -1.31
CA LEU A 331 19.31 20.92 -2.56
C LEU A 331 19.82 22.36 -2.28
N GLU A 332 19.23 23.06 -1.30
CA GLU A 332 19.74 24.35 -0.83
C GLU A 332 21.14 24.23 -0.17
N ALA A 333 21.46 23.07 0.43
CA ALA A 333 22.82 22.79 0.90
C ALA A 333 23.81 22.56 -0.25
N LEU A 334 23.44 21.81 -1.28
CA LEU A 334 24.25 21.63 -2.50
C LEU A 334 24.52 22.94 -3.23
N ALA A 335 23.50 23.80 -3.38
CA ALA A 335 23.66 25.11 -4.00
C ALA A 335 24.64 26.01 -3.23
N ARG A 336 24.66 25.94 -1.88
CA ARG A 336 25.59 26.70 -1.03
C ARG A 336 27.06 26.28 -1.21
N ILE A 337 27.33 25.01 -1.53
CA ILE A 337 28.68 24.52 -1.82
C ILE A 337 29.07 24.63 -3.30
N LYS A 338 28.26 25.36 -4.10
CA LYS A 338 28.44 25.53 -5.55
C LYS A 338 28.55 24.21 -6.32
N TYR A 339 27.79 23.20 -5.90
CA TYR A 339 27.59 22.03 -6.74
C TYR A 339 26.72 22.45 -7.93
N ASP A 340 27.26 22.33 -9.14
CA ASP A 340 26.56 22.71 -10.38
C ASP A 340 25.29 21.89 -10.57
N HIS A 341 24.40 22.35 -11.45
CA HIS A 341 23.18 21.62 -11.84
C HIS A 341 23.51 20.39 -12.71
N GLY A 342 24.35 19.46 -12.25
CA GLY A 342 24.60 18.19 -12.93
C GLY A 342 23.34 17.30 -13.02
N PRO A 343 23.42 16.11 -13.64
CA PRO A 343 22.26 15.25 -13.85
C PRO A 343 21.50 14.88 -12.56
N LEU A 344 22.21 14.69 -11.44
CA LEU A 344 21.61 14.52 -10.11
C LEU A 344 20.72 15.70 -9.70
N GLY A 345 21.15 16.94 -10.00
CA GLY A 345 20.40 18.15 -9.73
C GLY A 345 19.10 18.20 -10.53
N ILE A 346 19.16 17.96 -11.84
CA ILE A 346 17.96 17.87 -12.70
C ILE A 346 17.00 16.79 -12.18
N TRP A 347 17.52 15.60 -11.88
CA TRP A 347 16.73 14.46 -11.41
C TRP A 347 16.03 14.75 -10.07
N ALA A 348 16.77 15.26 -9.08
CA ALA A 348 16.22 15.64 -7.79
C ALA A 348 15.20 16.80 -7.87
N ILE A 349 15.48 17.84 -8.67
CA ILE A 349 14.53 18.94 -8.93
C ILE A 349 13.25 18.40 -9.57
N SER A 350 13.36 17.46 -10.50
CA SER A 350 12.21 16.84 -11.17
C SER A 350 11.30 16.09 -10.20
N MET A 351 11.88 15.33 -9.26
CA MET A 351 11.09 14.62 -8.23
C MET A 351 10.32 15.59 -7.33
N GLY A 352 10.98 16.64 -6.84
CA GLY A 352 10.30 17.65 -6.01
C GLY A 352 9.32 18.53 -6.78
N MET A 353 9.54 18.75 -8.08
CA MET A 353 8.60 19.47 -8.95
C MET A 353 7.29 18.68 -9.11
N VAL A 354 7.36 17.37 -9.38
CA VAL A 354 6.17 16.51 -9.50
C VAL A 354 5.50 16.27 -8.14
N ALA A 355 6.26 15.91 -7.10
CA ALA A 355 5.72 15.70 -5.75
C ALA A 355 5.16 16.98 -5.11
N GLY A 356 5.65 18.15 -5.52
CA GLY A 356 5.26 19.42 -4.93
C GLY A 356 3.95 20.01 -5.45
N VAL A 357 3.29 19.42 -6.46
CA VAL A 357 2.02 19.95 -6.99
C VAL A 357 1.00 20.13 -5.86
N GLY A 358 0.33 21.29 -5.81
CA GLY A 358 -0.61 21.65 -4.73
C GLY A 358 0.05 22.14 -3.43
N THR A 359 1.36 21.97 -3.24
CA THR A 359 2.08 22.45 -2.05
C THR A 359 2.58 23.89 -2.18
N LYS A 360 2.84 24.54 -1.04
CA LYS A 360 3.49 25.87 -0.97
C LYS A 360 4.89 25.93 -1.59
N ASP A 361 5.59 24.79 -1.64
CA ASP A 361 6.99 24.71 -2.08
C ASP A 361 7.13 24.40 -3.58
N HIS A 362 6.04 24.09 -4.29
CA HIS A 362 6.03 23.84 -5.74
C HIS A 362 6.77 24.91 -6.55
N GLN A 363 6.50 26.19 -6.24
CA GLN A 363 7.08 27.31 -6.96
C GLN A 363 8.60 27.42 -6.80
N TRP A 364 9.15 26.91 -5.70
CA TRP A 364 10.60 26.84 -5.49
C TRP A 364 11.23 25.84 -6.48
N PHE A 365 10.65 24.64 -6.62
CA PHE A 365 11.14 23.64 -7.58
C PHE A 365 10.99 24.10 -9.04
N LEU A 366 9.87 24.75 -9.40
CA LEU A 366 9.70 25.37 -10.72
C LEU A 366 10.78 26.42 -11.02
N ASN A 367 11.18 27.21 -10.01
CA ASN A 367 12.26 28.19 -10.17
C ASN A 367 13.63 27.51 -10.33
N GLN A 368 13.92 26.45 -9.57
CA GLN A 368 15.13 25.66 -9.75
C GLN A 368 15.20 24.98 -11.13
N ALA A 369 14.08 24.47 -11.65
CA ALA A 369 13.99 23.90 -12.99
C ALA A 369 14.30 24.94 -14.09
N ARG A 370 13.80 26.17 -13.96
CA ARG A 370 14.17 27.29 -14.85
C ARG A 370 15.65 27.65 -14.77
N MET A 371 16.23 27.67 -13.56
CA MET A 371 17.66 27.94 -13.39
C MET A 371 18.52 26.84 -14.03
N ALA A 372 18.19 25.57 -13.83
CA ALA A 372 18.87 24.44 -14.47
C ALA A 372 18.74 24.48 -16.01
N LYS A 373 17.55 24.79 -16.53
CA LYS A 373 17.33 25.00 -17.98
C LYS A 373 18.31 26.02 -18.56
N ILE A 374 18.45 27.18 -17.92
CA ILE A 374 19.34 28.26 -18.38
C ILE A 374 20.81 27.85 -18.25
N ALA A 375 21.20 27.32 -17.09
CA ALA A 375 22.60 26.99 -16.78
C ALA A 375 23.19 25.91 -17.69
N LEU A 376 22.35 25.00 -18.19
CA LEU A 376 22.75 23.82 -18.97
C LEU A 376 22.29 23.89 -20.43
N GLY A 377 21.56 24.94 -20.80
CA GLY A 377 21.05 25.15 -22.16
C GLY A 377 19.96 24.17 -22.60
N LEU A 378 19.19 23.56 -21.67
CA LEU A 378 18.16 22.57 -22.00
C LEU A 378 17.04 23.19 -22.87
N GLN A 379 16.79 22.64 -24.07
CA GLN A 379 15.78 23.14 -25.01
C GLN A 379 14.61 22.17 -25.19
N THR A 380 14.86 20.88 -25.04
CA THR A 380 13.93 19.79 -25.38
C THR A 380 13.65 18.90 -24.17
N TRP A 381 12.62 18.07 -24.28
CA TRP A 381 12.35 17.03 -23.27
C TRP A 381 13.46 15.98 -23.27
N GLU A 382 14.03 15.70 -24.43
CA GLU A 382 15.12 14.75 -24.64
C GLU A 382 16.39 15.18 -23.86
N ASP A 383 16.73 16.47 -23.83
CA ASP A 383 17.85 16.99 -23.02
C ASP A 383 17.66 16.72 -21.52
N VAL A 384 16.43 16.89 -21.03
CA VAL A 384 16.05 16.56 -19.64
C VAL A 384 16.12 15.05 -19.43
N LEU A 385 15.51 14.27 -20.32
CA LEU A 385 15.39 12.82 -20.23
C LEU A 385 16.74 12.11 -20.14
N VAL A 386 17.75 12.54 -20.91
CA VAL A 386 19.13 12.03 -20.81
C VAL A 386 19.68 12.16 -19.38
N SER A 387 19.41 13.29 -18.73
CA SER A 387 19.84 13.53 -17.35
C SER A 387 19.04 12.71 -16.33
N LEU A 388 17.80 12.34 -16.65
CA LEU A 388 16.99 11.46 -15.80
C LEU A 388 17.41 9.99 -15.93
N GLU A 389 17.61 9.51 -17.16
CA GLU A 389 18.09 8.16 -17.47
C GLU A 389 19.52 7.92 -16.95
N SER A 390 20.38 8.94 -16.88
CA SER A 390 21.73 8.78 -16.32
C SER A 390 21.72 8.46 -14.82
N ILE A 391 20.71 8.91 -14.07
CA ILE A 391 20.58 8.65 -12.62
C ILE A 391 19.73 7.40 -12.37
N LEU A 392 18.42 7.46 -12.66
CA LEU A 392 17.49 6.34 -12.53
C LEU A 392 16.18 6.65 -13.26
N TRP A 393 15.78 5.77 -14.18
CA TRP A 393 14.53 5.92 -14.92
C TRP A 393 13.88 4.57 -15.24
N MET A 394 12.70 4.34 -14.67
CA MET A 394 11.79 3.23 -14.97
C MET A 394 10.71 3.71 -15.94
N ARG A 395 10.45 2.92 -16.98
CA ARG A 395 9.45 3.25 -18.01
C ARG A 395 8.06 2.80 -17.56
N VAL A 396 7.29 3.73 -17.00
CA VAL A 396 5.93 3.53 -16.48
C VAL A 396 4.97 4.62 -17.00
N GLU A 397 3.67 4.54 -16.72
CA GLU A 397 2.68 5.53 -17.21
C GLU A 397 2.90 6.93 -16.58
N GLN A 398 3.43 7.00 -15.36
CA GLN A 398 3.69 8.26 -14.64
C GLN A 398 4.77 9.16 -15.29
N LEU A 399 5.41 8.72 -16.37
CA LEU A 399 6.32 9.52 -17.20
C LEU A 399 5.67 10.81 -17.70
N GLU A 400 4.37 10.75 -18.06
CA GLU A 400 3.64 11.88 -18.63
C GLU A 400 3.63 13.11 -17.72
N LEU A 401 3.59 12.91 -16.39
CA LEU A 401 3.63 13.99 -15.40
C LEU A 401 4.96 14.76 -15.45
N PHE A 402 6.08 14.07 -15.60
CA PHE A 402 7.39 14.71 -15.71
C PHE A 402 7.51 15.49 -17.01
N GLN A 403 7.05 14.90 -18.13
CA GLN A 403 7.09 15.53 -19.44
C GLN A 403 6.17 16.75 -19.51
N GLU A 404 4.99 16.72 -18.89
CA GLU A 404 4.08 17.87 -18.77
C GLU A 404 4.76 19.04 -18.05
N LYS A 405 5.28 18.81 -16.83
CA LYS A 405 5.87 19.88 -16.02
C LYS A 405 7.14 20.45 -16.65
N TRP A 406 8.01 19.62 -17.23
CA TRP A 406 9.16 20.12 -17.98
C TRP A 406 8.75 20.81 -19.28
N GLY A 407 7.72 20.32 -19.97
CA GLY A 407 7.19 20.98 -21.17
C GLY A 407 6.79 22.43 -20.92
N ASP A 408 6.18 22.74 -19.77
CA ASP A 408 5.84 24.12 -19.41
C ASP A 408 7.07 24.99 -19.07
N ILE A 409 8.12 24.40 -18.48
CA ILE A 409 9.41 25.08 -18.24
C ILE A 409 10.16 25.33 -19.57
N LEU A 410 10.11 24.38 -20.50
CA LEU A 410 10.82 24.44 -21.78
C LEU A 410 10.18 25.44 -22.76
N LYS A 411 8.85 25.59 -22.76
CA LYS A 411 8.12 26.61 -23.57
C LYS A 411 8.48 28.05 -23.22
N VAL A 412 8.94 28.35 -22.00
CA VAL A 412 9.29 29.72 -21.60
C VAL A 412 10.63 30.12 -22.22
N THR A 413 10.60 30.88 -23.31
CA THR A 413 11.78 31.59 -23.84
C THR A 413 12.32 32.55 -22.78
N THR A 414 13.64 32.52 -22.61
CA THR A 414 14.44 33.35 -21.70
C THR A 414 14.60 34.78 -22.21
#